data_AF-A0A136N4X8-F1
#
_entry.id   AF-A0A136N4X8-F1
#
_cell.length_a   1.000
_cell.length_b   1.000
_cell.length_c   1.000
_cell.angle_alpha   90.00
_cell.angle_beta   90.00
_cell.angle_gamma   90.00
#
_symmetry.space_group_name_H-M   'P 1'
#
loop_
_entity.id
_entity.type
_entity.pdbx_description
1 polymer ?
#
loop_
_entity_poly.entity_id
_entity_poly.type
_entity_poly.pdbx_seq_one_letter_code
_entity_poly.pdbx_strand_id
1 'polypeptide(L)'
;MSIVFQDLKLFEDRTAMQNLLIKNELTQYYDQQTIESFAATLHVSHTLNRPIQTLSYGERQRIAIIRAMLQPFEVLILDEPFSHLDKDNTHRCVQLIEQEVKLRNATIIHCDLEPDLLFSNAQILSL
;
A
#
# COMPACT_ATOMS: atom_id res chain seq x y z
N MET A 1 1.58 -2.82 14.16
CA MET A 1 0.61 -1.98 13.44
C MET A 1 1.30 -1.33 12.25
N SER A 2 0.62 -1.21 11.12
CA SER A 2 1.10 -0.52 9.92
C SER A 2 0.06 0.50 9.42
N ILE A 3 0.49 1.51 8.69
CA ILE A 3 -0.36 2.63 8.26
C ILE A 3 0.05 3.15 6.88
N VAL A 4 -0.95 3.49 6.07
CA VAL A 4 -0.84 4.34 4.88
C VAL A 4 -1.45 5.70 5.23
N PHE A 5 -0.62 6.74 5.21
CA PHE A 5 -1.05 8.12 5.47
C PHE A 5 -1.59 8.78 4.20
N GLN A 6 -2.53 9.72 4.32
CA GLN A 6 -2.99 10.55 3.21
C GLN A 6 -1.82 11.25 2.48
N ASP A 7 -0.87 11.84 3.23
CA ASP A 7 0.35 12.47 2.70
C ASP A 7 1.43 11.48 2.20
N LEU A 8 1.16 10.17 2.26
CA LEU A 8 2.03 9.04 1.90
C LEU A 8 3.32 8.87 2.74
N LYS A 9 3.87 9.96 3.27
CA LYS A 9 5.13 10.03 4.06
C LYS A 9 6.26 9.24 3.38
N LEU A 10 6.43 9.41 2.07
CA LEU A 10 7.53 8.84 1.29
C LEU A 10 8.75 9.78 1.34
N PHE A 11 9.95 9.22 1.24
CA PHE A 11 11.20 9.97 1.23
C PHE A 11 11.51 10.43 -0.20
N GLU A 12 11.46 11.74 -0.43
CA GLU A 12 11.51 12.36 -1.76
C GLU A 12 12.86 12.19 -2.48
N ASP A 13 13.93 12.09 -1.71
CA ASP A 13 15.32 11.91 -2.13
C ASP A 13 15.65 10.46 -2.53
N ARG A 14 14.70 9.54 -2.36
CA ARG A 14 14.90 8.10 -2.58
C ARG A 14 14.12 7.57 -3.78
N THR A 15 14.60 6.47 -4.34
CA THR A 15 13.84 5.71 -5.35
C THR A 15 12.62 5.04 -4.72
N ALA A 16 11.70 4.56 -5.56
CA ALA A 16 10.59 3.74 -5.10
C ALA A 16 11.08 2.47 -4.37
N MET A 17 12.05 1.74 -4.94
CA MET A 17 12.63 0.55 -4.29
C MET A 17 13.27 0.90 -2.94
N GLN A 18 14.05 1.98 -2.88
CA GLN A 18 14.64 2.43 -1.62
C GLN A 18 13.58 2.79 -0.57
N ASN A 19 12.45 3.36 -0.97
CA ASN A 19 11.32 3.63 -0.08
C ASN A 19 10.66 2.34 0.43
N LEU A 20 10.51 1.32 -0.42
CA LEU A 20 9.96 0.02 -0.06
C LEU A 20 10.84 -0.70 0.98
N LEU A 21 12.16 -0.63 0.81
CA LEU A 21 13.12 -1.37 1.62
C LEU A 21 13.37 -0.77 3.01
N ILE A 22 13.01 0.49 3.29
CA ILE A 22 13.33 1.18 4.56
C ILE A 22 13.01 0.35 5.80
N LYS A 23 11.82 -0.26 5.83
CA LYS A 23 11.40 -1.09 6.97
C LYS A 23 11.75 -2.56 6.77
N ASN A 24 11.77 -3.02 5.53
CA ASN A 24 12.07 -4.42 5.21
C ASN A 24 13.55 -4.76 5.46
N GLU A 25 14.48 -3.79 5.41
CA GLU A 25 15.87 -4.01 5.81
C GLU A 25 16.01 -4.35 7.30
N LEU A 26 15.07 -3.90 8.14
CA LEU A 26 15.07 -4.16 9.58
C LEU A 26 14.41 -5.49 9.93
N THR A 27 13.40 -5.91 9.16
CA THR A 27 12.57 -7.09 9.46
C THR A 27 12.88 -8.29 8.58
N GLN A 28 13.42 -8.05 7.37
CA GLN A 28 13.59 -9.01 6.28
C GLN A 28 12.32 -9.83 6.02
N TYR A 29 11.15 -9.19 6.15
CA TYR A 29 9.87 -9.88 6.17
C TYR A 29 9.50 -10.50 4.82
N TYR A 30 9.81 -9.79 3.72
CA TYR A 30 9.71 -10.32 2.37
C TYR A 30 11.07 -10.26 1.66
N ASP A 31 11.30 -11.23 0.78
CA ASP A 31 12.41 -11.17 -0.16
C ASP A 31 12.15 -10.17 -1.30
N GLN A 32 13.21 -9.84 -2.04
CA GLN A 32 13.12 -8.89 -3.15
C GLN A 32 12.16 -9.38 -4.25
N GLN A 33 12.10 -10.68 -4.50
CA GLN A 33 11.24 -11.26 -5.53
C GLN A 33 9.75 -11.03 -5.22
N THR A 34 9.36 -11.16 -3.95
CA THR A 34 7.99 -10.90 -3.50
C THR A 34 7.65 -9.41 -3.59
N ILE A 35 8.60 -8.53 -3.24
CA ILE A 35 8.44 -7.08 -3.37
C ILE A 35 8.21 -6.68 -4.84
N GLU A 36 9.01 -7.25 -5.76
CA GLU A 36 8.86 -7.02 -7.20
C GLU A 36 7.53 -7.58 -7.73
N SER A 37 7.06 -8.70 -7.18
CA SER A 37 5.74 -9.26 -7.49
C SER A 37 4.60 -8.32 -7.04
N PHE A 38 4.69 -7.71 -5.86
CA PHE A 38 3.70 -6.70 -5.41
C PHE A 38 3.69 -5.49 -6.34
N ALA A 39 4.89 -5.01 -6.73
CA ALA A 39 5.01 -3.92 -7.68
C ALA A 39 4.42 -4.27 -9.06
N ALA A 40 4.55 -5.52 -9.49
CA ALA A 40 3.96 -5.99 -10.74
C ALA A 40 2.43 -6.06 -10.65
N THR A 41 1.89 -6.62 -9.56
CA THR A 41 0.44 -6.69 -9.30
C THR A 41 -0.22 -5.31 -9.32
N LEU A 42 0.45 -4.30 -8.76
CA LEU A 42 -0.02 -2.92 -8.71
C LEU A 42 0.43 -2.06 -9.92
N HIS A 43 1.02 -2.64 -10.97
CA HIS A 43 1.47 -1.91 -12.17
C HIS A 43 2.40 -0.72 -11.87
N VAL A 44 3.38 -0.92 -10.98
CA VAL A 44 4.41 0.07 -10.62
C VAL A 44 5.84 -0.47 -10.74
N SER A 45 6.06 -1.66 -11.30
CA SER A 45 7.42 -2.22 -11.49
C SER A 45 8.35 -1.29 -12.27
N HIS A 46 7.85 -0.59 -13.29
CA HIS A 46 8.64 0.36 -14.09
C HIS A 46 9.12 1.58 -13.29
N THR A 47 8.55 1.80 -12.10
CA THR A 47 8.88 2.94 -11.23
C THR A 47 9.98 2.64 -10.21
N LEU A 48 10.31 1.36 -9.98
CA LEU A 48 11.13 0.93 -8.84
C LEU A 48 12.49 1.63 -8.74
N ASN A 49 13.14 1.87 -9.89
CA ASN A 49 14.46 2.50 -9.96
C ASN A 49 14.41 4.03 -10.13
N ARG A 50 13.22 4.62 -10.19
CA ARG A 50 13.04 6.07 -10.40
C ARG A 50 12.94 6.79 -9.05
N PRO A 51 13.46 8.02 -8.93
CA PRO A 51 13.23 8.86 -7.76
C PRO A 51 11.72 9.09 -7.55
N ILE A 52 11.25 8.97 -6.31
CA ILE A 52 9.82 9.01 -6.00
C ILE A 52 9.17 10.34 -6.41
N GLN A 53 9.92 11.44 -6.33
CA GLN A 53 9.49 12.78 -6.74
C GLN A 53 9.15 12.89 -8.24
N THR A 54 9.59 11.93 -9.07
CA THR A 54 9.29 11.89 -10.51
C THR A 54 8.04 11.09 -10.85
N LEU A 55 7.44 10.41 -9.87
CA LEU A 55 6.27 9.57 -10.05
C LEU A 55 4.98 10.37 -9.95
N SER A 56 3.94 9.91 -10.63
CA SER A 56 2.58 10.46 -10.44
C SER A 56 2.08 10.18 -9.03
N TYR A 57 1.12 10.97 -8.54
CA TYR A 57 0.59 10.78 -7.19
C TYR A 57 -0.01 9.37 -7.00
N GLY A 58 -0.75 8.86 -7.99
CA GLY A 58 -1.29 7.50 -7.95
C GLY A 58 -0.22 6.39 -8.00
N GLU A 59 0.92 6.61 -8.66
CA GLU A 59 2.08 5.71 -8.54
C GLU A 59 2.65 5.74 -7.11
N ARG A 60 2.78 6.93 -6.51
CA ARG A 60 3.26 7.08 -5.13
C ARG A 60 2.33 6.42 -4.12
N GLN A 61 1.00 6.56 -4.28
CA GLN A 61 0.00 5.89 -3.44
C GLN A 61 0.20 4.37 -3.45
N ARG A 62 0.35 3.78 -4.64
CA ARG A 62 0.60 2.35 -4.79
C ARG A 62 1.91 1.91 -4.14
N ILE A 63 2.98 2.71 -4.25
CA ILE A 63 4.25 2.45 -3.53
C ILE A 63 4.07 2.54 -2.01
N ALA A 64 3.30 3.51 -1.50
CA ALA A 64 3.04 3.64 -0.07
C ALA A 64 2.22 2.46 0.47
N ILE A 65 1.24 1.97 -0.29
CA ILE A 65 0.46 0.75 0.03
C ILE A 65 1.40 -0.45 0.12
N ILE A 66 2.25 -0.70 -0.89
CA ILE A 66 3.22 -1.80 -0.85
C ILE A 66 4.09 -1.67 0.39
N ARG A 67 4.71 -0.50 0.62
CA ARG A 67 5.59 -0.23 1.77
C ARG A 67 4.92 -0.56 3.11
N ALA A 68 3.63 -0.24 3.27
CA ALA A 68 2.91 -0.54 4.49
C ALA A 68 2.78 -2.05 4.74
N MET A 69 2.77 -2.88 3.70
CA MET A 69 2.68 -4.34 3.80
C MET A 69 4.02 -5.05 3.99
N LEU A 70 5.16 -4.40 3.72
CA LEU A 70 6.50 -4.99 3.81
C LEU A 70 7.07 -5.10 5.25
N GLN A 71 6.19 -5.28 6.22
CA GLN A 71 6.53 -5.52 7.62
C GLN A 71 5.41 -6.34 8.27
N PRO A 72 5.67 -7.06 9.38
CA PRO A 72 4.61 -7.69 10.16
C PRO A 72 3.59 -6.65 10.66
N PHE A 73 2.29 -6.96 10.57
CA PHE A 73 1.24 -6.15 11.18
C PHE A 73 0.02 -7.01 11.56
N GLU A 74 -0.59 -6.68 12.70
CA GLU A 74 -1.89 -7.22 13.13
C GLU A 74 -3.04 -6.27 12.77
N VAL A 75 -2.72 -4.99 12.56
CA VAL A 75 -3.66 -3.94 12.15
C VAL A 75 -3.02 -3.10 11.05
N LEU A 76 -3.76 -2.90 9.96
CA LEU A 76 -3.42 -2.02 8.84
C LEU A 76 -4.42 -0.86 8.80
N ILE A 77 -3.93 0.36 8.98
CA ILE A 77 -4.72 1.59 8.88
C ILE A 77 -4.52 2.21 7.50
N LEU A 78 -5.62 2.59 6.86
CA LEU A 78 -5.64 3.18 5.53
C LEU A 78 -6.41 4.49 5.60
N ASP A 79 -5.72 5.60 5.32
CA ASP A 79 -6.27 6.96 5.37
C ASP A 79 -6.32 7.55 3.95
N GLU A 80 -7.51 7.58 3.34
CA GLU A 80 -7.77 7.93 1.93
C GLU A 80 -6.76 7.31 0.93
N PRO A 81 -6.49 5.99 1.01
CA PRO A 81 -5.41 5.35 0.26
C PRO A 81 -5.64 5.34 -1.26
N PHE A 82 -6.87 5.56 -1.73
CA PHE A 82 -7.29 5.35 -3.12
C PHE A 82 -7.77 6.62 -3.83
N SER A 83 -7.73 7.78 -3.17
CA SER A 83 -8.33 9.05 -3.64
C SER A 83 -7.82 9.55 -5.01
N HIS A 84 -6.66 9.08 -5.49
CA HIS A 84 -6.09 9.48 -6.78
C HIS A 84 -5.86 8.28 -7.72
N LEU A 85 -6.54 7.16 -7.47
CA LEU A 85 -6.48 5.96 -8.31
C LEU A 85 -7.74 5.83 -9.18
N ASP A 86 -7.57 5.32 -10.39
CA ASP A 86 -8.70 4.85 -11.18
C ASP A 86 -9.28 3.55 -10.59
N LYS A 87 -10.50 3.18 -11.03
CA LYS A 87 -11.22 2.02 -10.51
C LYS A 87 -10.43 0.70 -10.63
N ASP A 88 -9.69 0.53 -11.72
CA ASP A 88 -8.92 -0.69 -11.97
C ASP A 88 -7.74 -0.81 -11.00
N ASN A 89 -7.02 0.29 -10.76
CA ASN A 89 -5.91 0.34 -9.81
C ASN A 89 -6.42 0.24 -8.36
N THR A 90 -7.55 0.86 -8.03
CA THR A 90 -8.21 0.69 -6.72
C THR A 90 -8.54 -0.77 -6.46
N HIS A 91 -9.17 -1.45 -7.42
CA HIS A 91 -9.54 -2.86 -7.28
C HIS A 91 -8.31 -3.75 -7.06
N ARG A 92 -7.22 -3.51 -7.79
CA ARG A 92 -5.95 -4.24 -7.60
C ARG A 92 -5.36 -4.03 -6.21
N CYS A 93 -5.36 -2.79 -5.72
CA CYS A 93 -4.86 -2.47 -4.39
C CYS A 93 -5.69 -3.19 -3.32
N VAL A 94 -7.02 -3.11 -3.42
CA VAL A 94 -7.96 -3.76 -2.49
C VAL A 94 -7.74 -5.27 -2.48
N GLN A 95 -7.69 -5.92 -3.64
CA GLN A 95 -7.45 -7.36 -3.74
C GLN A 95 -6.14 -7.78 -3.08
N LEU A 96 -5.05 -7.06 -3.34
CA LEU A 96 -3.75 -7.37 -2.73
C LEU A 96 -3.80 -7.16 -1.21
N ILE A 97 -4.38 -6.05 -0.74
CA ILE A 97 -4.54 -5.77 0.69
C ILE A 97 -5.36 -6.86 1.38
N GLU A 98 -6.49 -7.29 0.80
CA GLU A 98 -7.33 -8.36 1.36
C GLU A 98 -6.59 -9.68 1.46
N GLN A 99 -5.84 -10.06 0.42
CA GLN A 99 -5.02 -11.27 0.43
C GLN A 99 -3.99 -11.23 1.57
N GLU A 100 -3.30 -10.10 1.69
CA GLU A 100 -2.24 -9.87 2.66
C GLU A 100 -2.77 -9.84 4.11
N VAL A 101 -3.91 -9.19 4.32
CA VAL A 101 -4.57 -9.14 5.63
C VAL A 101 -5.09 -10.52 6.04
N LYS A 102 -5.70 -11.26 5.10
CA LYS A 102 -6.18 -12.62 5.34
C LYS A 102 -5.04 -13.58 5.68
N LEU A 103 -3.92 -13.51 4.95
CA LEU A 103 -2.73 -14.33 5.19
C LEU A 103 -2.20 -14.15 6.63
N ARG A 104 -2.29 -12.93 7.15
CA ARG A 104 -1.81 -12.56 8.49
C ARG A 104 -2.84 -12.71 9.60
N ASN A 105 -4.10 -13.01 9.28
CA ASN A 105 -5.23 -12.87 10.20
C ASN A 105 -5.27 -11.47 10.86
N ALA A 106 -4.98 -10.44 10.06
CA ALA A 106 -4.91 -9.05 10.50
C ALA A 106 -6.26 -8.33 10.35
N THR A 107 -6.37 -7.12 10.92
CA THR A 107 -7.53 -6.23 10.80
C THR A 107 -7.21 -5.02 9.91
N ILE A 108 -8.17 -4.58 9.10
CA ILE A 108 -8.09 -3.32 8.34
C ILE A 108 -8.97 -2.27 9.02
N ILE A 109 -8.45 -1.05 9.14
CA ILE A 109 -9.24 0.15 9.43
C ILE A 109 -9.08 1.08 8.24
N HIS A 110 -10.18 1.34 7.53
CA HIS A 110 -10.21 2.18 6.35
C HIS A 110 -11.03 3.45 6.62
N CYS A 111 -10.41 4.61 6.42
CA CYS A 111 -11.04 5.91 6.50
C CYS A 111 -11.12 6.50 5.09
N ASP A 112 -12.33 6.83 4.65
CA ASP A 112 -12.57 7.44 3.34
C ASP A 112 -13.76 8.41 3.42
N LEU A 113 -13.81 9.38 2.50
CA LEU A 113 -14.89 10.35 2.38
C LEU A 113 -16.10 9.76 1.64
N GLU A 114 -15.88 8.80 0.77
CA GLU A 114 -16.92 8.12 0.01
C GLU A 114 -17.22 6.74 0.63
N PRO A 115 -18.48 6.42 0.97
CA PRO A 115 -18.86 5.14 1.55
C PRO A 115 -18.92 4.05 0.48
N ASP A 116 -17.75 3.68 -0.06
CA ASP A 116 -17.62 2.54 -0.95
C ASP A 116 -17.27 1.27 -0.15
N LEU A 117 -18.11 0.25 -0.30
CA LEU A 117 -17.87 -1.11 0.22
C LEU A 117 -16.82 -1.81 -0.66
N LEU A 118 -15.59 -1.32 -0.60
CA LEU A 118 -14.46 -1.88 -1.35
C LEU A 118 -14.06 -3.26 -0.82
N PHE A 119 -14.20 -3.47 0.50
CA PHE A 119 -13.74 -4.68 1.18
C PHE A 119 -14.91 -5.63 1.50
N SER A 120 -14.71 -6.91 1.20
CA SER A 120 -15.76 -7.94 1.15
C SER A 120 -16.43 -8.24 2.49
N ASN A 121 -15.78 -7.92 3.62
CA ASN A 121 -16.27 -8.16 4.98
C ASN A 121 -16.22 -6.89 5.86
N ALA A 122 -16.27 -5.70 5.25
CA ALA A 122 -16.20 -4.45 6.01
C ALA A 122 -17.49 -4.17 6.79
N GLN A 123 -17.33 -3.70 8.03
CA GLN A 123 -18.38 -3.03 8.78
C GLN A 123 -18.15 -1.52 8.72
N ILE A 124 -19.13 -0.77 8.21
CA ILE A 124 -19.07 0.70 8.18
C ILE A 124 -19.43 1.22 9.57
N LEU A 125 -18.55 2.05 10.13
CA LEU A 125 -18.78 2.76 11.38
C LEU A 125 -19.07 4.22 11.03
N SER A 126 -20.31 4.67 11.25
CA SER A 126 -20.66 6.09 11.20
C SER A 126 -20.45 6.68 12.59
N LEU A 127 -19.41 7.52 12.73
CA LEU A 127 -19.09 8.26 13.96
C LEU A 127 -19.62 9.69 13.91
#